data_AF-A0A7X9BJG1-F1
#
_entry.id   AF-A0A7X9BJG1-F1
#
_cell.length_a   1.000
_cell.length_b   1.000
_cell.length_c   1.000
_cell.angle_alpha   90.00
_cell.angle_beta   90.00
_cell.angle_gamma   90.00
#
_symmetry.space_group_name_H-M   'P 1'
#
loop_
_entity.id
_entity.type
_entity.pdbx_description
1 polymer ?
#
loop_
_entity_poly.entity_id
_entity_poly.type
_entity_poly.pdbx_seq_one_letter_code
_entity_poly.pdbx_strand_id
1 'polypeptide(L)'
;MENRETKRDIEKDTQRLLEEKKLLARKTGKILYEQNHSFVGEKERETILRLLEDKEHLEDLTEELASLQERFLSEIESQKILDAEIKELSKEWSDLLKDFGKLLLENYSPVFADFLGESFAEYETQKAVIKNIEEKIDTERAEIEKMGFFSKILNQVKLSTTSANLTGQERKLQKLYVDVGHLGVQASVFTREEAKDFDQEILDAHTKALQRQESLNEKKVLLANAQNAEQLIAQNIDAIGPKGSFNKKTIALEKQALDIQIDIENQYAIIGEAFIDEKIGNEVKKAVKKTDDMDDGLFALIKEAAEIQKTIRNNEKKIAYIDLEAEIATKERQKKHMQQNIIQNNESIERLKEQNEGLSNKITAAADEIDRLLRDKANLAKEIS
;
A
#
# COMPACT_ATOMS: atom_id res chain seq x y z
N MET A 1 16.67 34.13 -40.60
CA MET A 1 16.76 32.68 -40.38
C MET A 1 15.36 32.22 -40.02
N GLU A 2 14.58 31.77 -41.01
CA GLU A 2 13.29 31.13 -40.74
C GLU A 2 13.55 29.83 -39.97
N ASN A 3 12.85 29.67 -38.86
CA ASN A 3 12.91 28.50 -38.00
C ASN A 3 12.30 27.33 -38.79
N ARG A 4 13.12 26.58 -39.53
CA ARG A 4 12.64 25.37 -40.22
C ARG A 4 12.33 24.33 -39.15
N GLU A 5 11.05 24.15 -38.84
CA GLU A 5 10.55 23.03 -38.05
C GLU A 5 11.19 21.74 -38.58
N THR A 6 11.85 20.99 -37.70
CA THR A 6 12.42 19.70 -38.10
C THR A 6 11.32 18.64 -38.16
N LYS A 7 11.52 17.57 -38.94
CA LYS A 7 10.59 16.41 -38.97
C LYS A 7 10.22 15.94 -37.56
N ARG A 8 11.22 15.89 -36.66
CA ARG A 8 11.05 15.49 -35.27
C ARG A 8 10.13 16.44 -34.48
N ASP A 9 10.20 17.74 -34.73
CA ASP A 9 9.32 18.72 -34.08
C ASP A 9 7.87 18.54 -34.53
N ILE A 10 7.66 18.28 -35.82
CA ILE A 10 6.34 18.03 -36.42
C ILE A 10 5.75 16.70 -35.90
N GLU A 11 6.57 15.66 -35.76
CA GLU A 11 6.17 14.37 -35.17
C GLU A 11 5.75 14.51 -33.70
N LYS A 12 6.52 15.28 -32.91
CA LYS A 12 6.19 15.55 -31.50
C LYS A 12 4.90 16.35 -31.36
N ASP A 13 4.71 17.37 -32.19
CA ASP A 13 3.46 18.15 -32.22
C ASP A 13 2.27 17.28 -32.62
N THR A 14 2.45 16.38 -33.60
CA THR A 14 1.40 15.42 -34.01
C THR A 14 1.01 14.47 -32.88
N GLN A 15 1.98 13.96 -32.11
CA GLN A 15 1.68 13.13 -30.94
C GLN A 15 0.88 13.89 -29.88
N ARG A 16 1.27 15.14 -29.58
CA ARG A 16 0.52 16.00 -28.64
C ARG A 16 -0.92 16.21 -29.12
N LEU A 17 -1.11 16.52 -30.41
CA LEU A 17 -2.44 16.73 -31.00
C LEU A 17 -3.30 15.46 -30.99
N LEU A 18 -2.69 14.27 -31.13
CA LEU A 18 -3.40 12.99 -30.99
C LEU A 18 -3.87 12.75 -29.54
N GLU A 19 -3.07 13.13 -28.54
CA GLU A 19 -3.48 13.09 -27.14
C GLU A 19 -4.60 14.09 -26.84
N GLU A 20 -4.51 15.31 -27.37
CA GLU A 20 -5.57 16.33 -27.27
C GLU A 20 -6.87 15.84 -27.92
N LYS A 21 -6.80 15.20 -29.10
CA LYS A 21 -7.98 14.60 -29.76
C LYS A 21 -8.64 13.53 -28.88
N LYS A 22 -7.85 12.66 -28.24
CA LYS A 22 -8.38 11.63 -27.31
C LYS A 22 -9.07 12.25 -26.10
N LEU A 23 -8.50 13.33 -25.55
CA LEU A 23 -9.13 14.04 -24.43
C LEU A 23 -10.46 14.68 -24.84
N LEU A 24 -10.53 15.27 -26.03
CA LEU A 24 -11.79 15.78 -26.57
C LEU A 24 -12.82 14.68 -26.77
N ALA A 25 -12.42 13.53 -27.32
CA ALA A 25 -13.31 12.38 -27.45
C ALA A 25 -13.89 11.94 -26.11
N ARG A 26 -13.07 11.82 -25.05
CA ARG A 26 -13.58 11.52 -23.70
C ARG A 26 -14.62 12.52 -23.23
N LYS A 27 -14.35 13.82 -23.39
CA LYS A 27 -15.29 14.88 -22.99
C LYS A 27 -16.59 14.81 -23.79
N THR A 28 -16.50 14.65 -25.11
CA THR A 28 -17.64 14.51 -26.00
C THR A 28 -18.49 13.31 -25.64
N GLY A 29 -17.89 12.13 -25.46
CA GLY A 29 -18.63 10.92 -25.10
C GLY A 29 -19.28 10.99 -23.73
N LYS A 30 -18.63 11.63 -22.74
CA LYS A 30 -19.23 11.89 -21.42
C LYS A 30 -20.49 12.76 -21.54
N ILE A 31 -20.41 13.88 -22.27
CA ILE A 31 -21.56 14.76 -22.48
C ILE A 31 -22.70 14.03 -23.19
N LEU A 32 -22.39 13.26 -24.24
CA LEU A 32 -23.38 12.47 -24.97
C LEU A 32 -24.10 11.46 -24.06
N TYR A 33 -23.34 10.80 -23.17
CA TYR A 33 -23.90 9.88 -22.18
C TYR A 33 -24.82 10.60 -21.20
N GLU A 34 -24.33 11.66 -20.55
CA GLU A 34 -25.07 12.44 -19.53
C GLU A 34 -26.35 13.09 -20.08
N GLN A 35 -26.34 13.51 -21.34
CA GLN A 35 -27.49 14.11 -22.01
C GLN A 35 -28.52 13.07 -22.50
N ASN A 36 -28.28 11.78 -22.25
CA ASN A 36 -29.07 10.71 -22.83
C ASN A 36 -29.22 10.82 -24.37
N HIS A 37 -28.13 11.22 -25.04
CA HIS A 37 -28.12 11.42 -26.48
C HIS A 37 -28.38 10.11 -27.25
N SER A 38 -29.19 10.16 -28.31
CA SER A 38 -29.61 8.98 -29.09
C SER A 38 -28.45 8.23 -29.77
N PHE A 39 -27.32 8.91 -29.97
CA PHE A 39 -26.09 8.32 -30.52
C PHE A 39 -25.46 7.27 -29.59
N VAL A 40 -25.64 7.38 -28.27
CA VAL A 40 -25.09 6.41 -27.34
C VAL A 40 -25.97 5.16 -27.34
N GLY A 41 -25.42 4.05 -27.84
CA GLY A 41 -26.11 2.77 -27.90
C GLY A 41 -26.48 2.22 -26.53
N GLU A 42 -27.52 1.38 -26.50
CA GLU A 42 -28.05 0.76 -25.29
C GLU A 42 -26.99 -0.07 -24.56
N LYS A 43 -26.17 -0.81 -25.32
CA LYS A 43 -25.08 -1.63 -24.77
C LYS A 43 -24.02 -0.79 -24.06
N GLU A 44 -23.60 0.32 -24.66
CA GLU A 44 -22.62 1.23 -24.08
C GLU A 44 -23.18 1.88 -22.80
N ARG A 45 -24.48 2.22 -22.80
CA ARG A 45 -25.17 2.75 -21.61
C ARG A 45 -25.21 1.76 -20.46
N GLU A 46 -25.64 0.52 -20.72
CA GLU A 46 -25.66 -0.54 -19.70
C GLU A 46 -24.27 -0.81 -19.14
N THR A 47 -23.25 -0.79 -20.01
CA THR A 47 -21.85 -1.00 -19.59
C THR A 47 -21.38 0.13 -18.67
N ILE A 48 -21.60 1.39 -19.04
CA ILE A 48 -21.19 2.54 -18.23
C ILE A 48 -21.96 2.57 -16.90
N LEU A 49 -23.27 2.31 -16.93
CA LEU A 49 -24.10 2.28 -15.72
C LEU A 49 -23.60 1.24 -14.72
N ARG A 50 -23.32 0.02 -15.18
CA ARG A 50 -22.77 -1.04 -14.32
C ARG A 50 -21.42 -0.64 -13.73
N LEU A 51 -20.54 -0.04 -14.53
CA LEU A 51 -19.23 0.42 -14.03
C LEU A 51 -19.39 1.54 -13.00
N LEU A 52 -20.36 2.44 -13.15
CA LEU A 52 -20.67 3.48 -12.17
C LEU A 52 -21.18 2.88 -10.85
N GLU A 53 -22.10 1.91 -10.92
CA GLU A 53 -22.62 1.18 -9.76
C GLU A 53 -21.50 0.42 -9.04
N ASP A 54 -20.65 -0.30 -9.78
CA ASP A 54 -19.51 -1.02 -9.21
C ASP A 54 -18.51 -0.04 -8.55
N LYS A 55 -18.29 1.14 -9.14
CA LYS A 55 -17.41 2.17 -8.58
C LYS A 55 -17.98 2.77 -7.28
N GLU A 56 -19.26 3.13 -7.28
CA GLU A 56 -19.96 3.65 -6.10
C GLU A 56 -19.90 2.63 -4.96
N HIS A 57 -20.13 1.35 -5.26
CA HIS A 57 -20.00 0.28 -4.28
C HIS A 57 -18.58 0.17 -3.68
N LEU A 58 -17.52 0.37 -4.48
CA LEU A 58 -16.15 0.38 -3.96
C LEU A 58 -15.84 1.61 -3.11
N GLU A 59 -16.42 2.77 -3.43
CA GLU A 59 -16.31 3.99 -2.62
C GLU A 59 -17.01 3.80 -1.26
N ASP A 60 -18.22 3.22 -1.25
CA ASP A 60 -18.95 2.84 -0.03
C ASP A 60 -18.15 1.87 0.85
N LEU A 61 -17.59 0.82 0.25
CA LEU A 61 -16.75 -0.15 0.97
C LEU A 61 -15.49 0.50 1.56
N THR A 62 -14.94 1.51 0.89
CA THR A 62 -13.76 2.25 1.37
C THR A 62 -14.12 3.11 2.58
N GLU A 63 -15.28 3.78 2.56
CA GLU A 63 -15.80 4.55 3.69
C GLU A 63 -16.17 3.64 4.87
N GLU A 64 -16.86 2.52 4.61
CA GLU A 64 -17.19 1.53 5.64
C GLU A 64 -15.92 1.00 6.32
N LEU A 65 -14.91 0.64 5.51
CA LEU A 65 -13.63 0.17 6.03
C LEU A 65 -13.01 1.22 6.95
N ALA A 66 -12.94 2.49 6.52
CA ALA A 66 -12.39 3.59 7.32
C ALA A 66 -13.13 3.78 8.66
N SER A 67 -14.47 3.74 8.63
CA SER A 67 -15.28 3.80 9.85
C SER A 67 -14.99 2.63 10.79
N LEU A 68 -14.87 1.42 10.25
CA LEU A 68 -14.52 0.23 11.04
C LEU A 68 -13.12 0.33 11.65
N GLN A 69 -12.15 0.93 10.97
CA GLN A 69 -10.81 1.13 11.52
C GLN A 69 -10.81 2.10 12.70
N GLU A 70 -11.52 3.22 12.58
CA GLU A 70 -11.66 4.18 13.68
C GLU A 70 -12.28 3.52 14.91
N ARG A 71 -13.37 2.76 14.69
CA ARG A 71 -14.02 1.99 15.76
C ARG A 71 -13.10 0.94 16.37
N PHE A 72 -12.34 0.22 15.55
CA PHE A 72 -11.39 -0.79 16.01
C PHE A 72 -10.31 -0.19 16.91
N LEU A 73 -9.72 0.95 16.50
CA LEU A 73 -8.71 1.64 17.29
C LEU A 73 -9.27 2.20 18.60
N SER A 74 -10.49 2.76 18.56
CA SER A 74 -11.20 3.23 19.74
C SER A 74 -11.47 2.11 20.75
N GLU A 75 -11.86 0.93 20.26
CA GLU A 75 -12.12 -0.24 21.11
C GLU A 75 -10.84 -0.76 21.77
N ILE A 76 -9.73 -0.85 21.02
CA ILE A 76 -8.42 -1.22 21.58
C ILE A 76 -7.99 -0.24 22.68
N GLU A 77 -8.19 1.06 22.47
CA GLU A 77 -7.84 2.05 23.49
C GLU A 77 -8.73 1.95 24.73
N SER A 78 -10.03 1.73 24.54
CA SER A 78 -10.98 1.49 25.63
C SER A 78 -10.58 0.26 26.46
N GLN A 79 -10.14 -0.82 25.82
CA GLN A 79 -9.64 -2.00 26.51
C GLN A 79 -8.39 -1.70 27.36
N LYS A 80 -7.43 -0.92 26.85
CA LYS A 80 -6.23 -0.55 27.63
C LYS A 80 -6.59 0.26 28.88
N ILE A 81 -7.55 1.18 28.74
CA ILE A 81 -8.04 1.99 29.86
C ILE A 81 -8.69 1.07 30.89
N LEU A 82 -9.61 0.19 30.47
CA LEU A 82 -10.28 -0.77 31.35
C LEU A 82 -9.29 -1.72 32.03
N ASP A 83 -8.27 -2.21 31.32
CA ASP A 83 -7.22 -3.05 31.90
C ASP A 83 -6.40 -2.32 32.97
N ALA A 84 -6.10 -1.04 32.75
CA ALA A 84 -5.40 -0.21 33.73
C ALA A 84 -6.27 0.02 34.98
N GLU A 85 -7.54 0.39 34.78
CA GLU A 85 -8.51 0.57 35.86
C GLU A 85 -8.71 -0.73 36.65
N ILE A 86 -8.87 -1.88 35.99
CA ILE A 86 -9.01 -3.19 36.65
C ILE A 86 -7.77 -3.51 37.48
N LYS A 87 -6.56 -3.24 36.98
CA LYS A 87 -5.32 -3.47 37.73
C LYS A 87 -5.24 -2.61 39.00
N GLU A 88 -5.60 -1.34 38.89
CA GLU A 88 -5.64 -0.42 40.02
C GLU A 88 -6.70 -0.84 41.05
N LEU A 89 -7.94 -1.08 40.59
CA LEU A 89 -9.03 -1.57 41.42
C LEU A 89 -8.72 -2.89 42.10
N SER A 90 -8.04 -3.81 41.41
CA SER A 90 -7.64 -5.11 41.97
C SER A 90 -6.64 -4.94 43.11
N LYS A 91 -5.71 -3.98 42.98
CA LYS A 91 -4.75 -3.66 44.02
C LYS A 91 -5.45 -3.04 45.24
N GLU A 92 -6.28 -2.02 45.01
CA GLU A 92 -7.07 -1.39 46.07
C GLU A 92 -7.97 -2.39 46.79
N TRP A 93 -8.59 -3.30 46.04
CA TRP A 93 -9.41 -4.35 46.62
C TRP A 93 -8.59 -5.31 47.47
N SER A 94 -7.41 -5.73 47.01
CA SER A 94 -6.51 -6.57 47.80
C SER A 94 -6.09 -5.90 49.10
N ASP A 95 -5.83 -4.59 49.08
CA ASP A 95 -5.49 -3.83 50.29
C ASP A 95 -6.68 -3.75 51.26
N LEU A 96 -7.89 -3.49 50.75
CA LEU A 96 -9.12 -3.50 51.55
C LEU A 96 -9.42 -4.89 52.16
N LEU A 97 -9.23 -5.96 51.39
CA LEU A 97 -9.42 -7.33 51.86
C LEU A 97 -8.41 -7.69 52.95
N LYS A 98 -7.16 -7.23 52.82
CA LYS A 98 -6.13 -7.42 53.85
C LYS A 98 -6.54 -6.73 55.16
N ASP A 99 -6.97 -5.48 55.09
CA ASP A 99 -7.38 -4.73 56.29
C ASP A 99 -8.63 -5.36 56.92
N PHE A 100 -9.61 -5.72 56.10
CA PHE A 100 -10.83 -6.39 56.55
C PHE A 100 -10.56 -7.75 57.19
N GLY A 101 -9.76 -8.60 56.55
CA GLY A 101 -9.45 -9.92 57.09
C GLY A 101 -8.60 -9.87 58.35
N LYS A 102 -7.72 -8.88 58.48
CA LYS A 102 -7.02 -8.60 59.73
C LYS A 102 -8.01 -8.24 60.84
N LEU A 103 -8.94 -7.32 60.58
CA LEU A 103 -9.97 -6.91 61.55
C LEU A 103 -10.82 -8.11 62.01
N LEU A 104 -11.19 -9.00 61.09
CA LEU A 104 -11.97 -10.22 61.41
C LEU A 104 -11.22 -11.18 62.33
N LEU A 105 -9.92 -11.38 62.09
CA LEU A 105 -9.09 -12.27 62.92
C LEU A 105 -8.77 -11.67 64.28
N GLU A 106 -8.50 -10.37 64.35
CA GLU A 106 -8.23 -9.68 65.62
C GLU A 106 -9.47 -9.56 66.51
N ASN A 107 -10.66 -9.51 65.91
CA ASN A 107 -11.95 -9.44 66.60
C ASN A 107 -12.77 -10.73 66.43
N TYR A 108 -12.10 -11.87 66.38
CA TYR A 108 -12.76 -13.15 66.17
C TYR A 108 -13.88 -13.40 67.19
N SER A 109 -15.04 -13.78 66.69
CA SER A 109 -16.23 -14.14 67.46
C SER A 109 -16.69 -15.54 67.09
N PRO A 110 -17.28 -16.32 68.01
CA PRO A 110 -17.87 -17.63 67.70
C PRO A 110 -18.90 -17.59 66.56
N VAL A 111 -19.53 -16.43 66.32
CA VAL A 111 -20.46 -16.23 65.19
C VAL A 111 -19.76 -16.37 63.83
N PHE A 112 -18.45 -16.18 63.76
CA PHE A 112 -17.65 -16.37 62.55
C PHE A 112 -17.06 -17.78 62.41
N ALA A 113 -17.25 -18.66 63.39
CA ALA A 113 -16.59 -19.97 63.43
C ALA A 113 -16.84 -20.81 62.18
N ASP A 114 -18.05 -20.73 61.62
CA ASP A 114 -18.48 -21.50 60.45
C ASP A 114 -17.64 -21.22 59.19
N PHE A 115 -17.09 -20.01 59.04
CA PHE A 115 -16.29 -19.64 57.85
C PHE A 115 -14.86 -19.19 58.16
N LEU A 116 -14.54 -18.84 59.41
CA LEU A 116 -13.19 -18.40 59.84
C LEU A 116 -12.49 -19.36 60.78
N GLY A 117 -13.14 -20.40 61.31
CA GLY A 117 -12.57 -21.23 62.38
C GLY A 117 -11.21 -21.82 62.04
N GLU A 118 -11.05 -22.36 60.83
CA GLU A 118 -9.76 -22.92 60.36
C GLU A 118 -8.71 -21.82 60.16
N SER A 119 -9.07 -20.73 59.50
CA SER A 119 -8.18 -19.60 59.26
C SER A 119 -7.74 -18.89 60.55
N PHE A 120 -8.60 -18.88 61.58
CA PHE A 120 -8.27 -18.34 62.89
C PHE A 120 -7.25 -19.21 63.64
N ALA A 121 -7.39 -20.54 63.57
CA ALA A 121 -6.39 -21.45 64.12
C ALA A 121 -5.03 -21.31 63.41
N GLU A 122 -5.06 -21.12 62.09
CA GLU A 122 -3.86 -20.81 61.30
C GLU A 122 -3.24 -19.46 61.70
N TYR A 123 -4.07 -18.43 61.88
CA TYR A 123 -3.64 -17.10 62.34
C TYR A 123 -2.92 -17.14 63.68
N GLU A 124 -3.50 -17.81 64.69
CA GLU A 124 -2.89 -17.93 66.02
C GLU A 124 -1.56 -18.70 65.97
N THR A 125 -1.49 -19.76 65.17
CA THR A 125 -0.26 -20.52 64.94
C THR A 125 0.82 -19.64 64.29
N GLN A 126 0.45 -18.91 63.23
CA GLN A 126 1.35 -18.04 62.49
C GLN A 126 1.87 -16.88 63.34
N LYS A 127 1.00 -16.29 64.17
CA LYS A 127 1.32 -15.22 65.13
C LYS A 127 2.31 -15.70 66.20
N ALA A 128 2.11 -16.90 66.74
CA ALA A 128 3.05 -17.50 67.69
C ALA A 128 4.43 -17.76 67.06
N VAL A 129 4.46 -18.24 65.81
CA VAL A 129 5.71 -18.45 65.05
C VAL A 129 6.45 -17.14 64.83
N ILE A 130 5.76 -16.08 64.41
CA ILE A 130 6.34 -14.74 64.20
C ILE A 130 6.95 -14.23 65.51
N LYS A 131 6.19 -14.25 66.61
CA LYS A 131 6.67 -13.80 67.92
C LYS A 131 7.92 -14.55 68.37
N ASN A 132 7.96 -15.88 68.20
CA ASN A 132 9.15 -16.67 68.53
C ASN A 132 10.37 -16.31 67.68
N ILE A 133 10.18 -15.93 66.41
CA ILE A 133 11.28 -15.50 65.53
C ILE A 133 11.76 -14.10 65.92
N GLU A 134 10.86 -13.17 66.27
CA GLU A 134 11.20 -11.83 66.76
C GLU A 134 12.03 -11.90 68.05
N GLU A 135 11.58 -12.67 69.04
CA GLU A 135 12.32 -12.89 70.30
C GLU A 135 13.72 -13.49 70.05
N LYS A 136 13.82 -14.39 69.07
CA LYS A 136 15.10 -14.98 68.65
C LYS A 136 16.02 -13.95 67.98
N ILE A 137 15.49 -13.08 67.13
CA ILE A 137 16.26 -11.99 66.49
C ILE A 137 16.81 -11.02 67.54
N ASP A 138 16.00 -10.65 68.53
CA ASP A 138 16.44 -9.74 69.60
C ASP A 138 17.52 -10.39 70.49
N THR A 139 17.37 -11.68 70.78
CA THR A 139 18.40 -12.45 71.49
C THR A 139 19.70 -12.53 70.68
N GLU A 140 19.61 -12.88 69.38
CA GLU A 140 20.76 -12.96 68.47
C GLU A 140 21.47 -11.59 68.33
N ARG A 141 20.72 -10.48 68.28
CA ARG A 141 21.28 -9.11 68.26
C ARG A 141 22.07 -8.81 69.53
N ALA A 142 21.47 -9.06 70.69
CA ALA A 142 22.11 -8.80 71.99
C ALA A 142 23.37 -9.67 72.21
N GLU A 143 23.40 -10.88 71.65
CA GLU A 143 24.57 -11.75 71.68
C GLU A 143 25.67 -11.26 70.74
N ILE A 144 25.33 -10.88 69.50
CA ILE A 144 26.30 -10.38 68.51
C ILE A 144 27.05 -9.16 69.04
N GLU A 145 26.39 -8.23 69.73
CA GLU A 145 27.03 -7.03 70.28
C GLU A 145 28.21 -7.34 71.21
N LYS A 146 28.13 -8.45 71.95
CA LYS A 146 29.12 -8.90 72.94
C LYS A 146 30.30 -9.67 72.33
N MET A 147 30.28 -9.96 71.03
CA MET A 147 31.26 -10.83 70.37
C MET A 147 32.46 -10.08 69.73
N GLY A 148 33.55 -10.82 69.50
CA GLY A 148 34.71 -10.35 68.72
C GLY A 148 34.42 -10.21 67.21
N PHE A 149 35.26 -9.47 66.48
CA PHE A 149 35.02 -9.05 65.09
C PHE A 149 34.63 -10.19 64.12
N PHE A 150 35.40 -11.28 64.06
CA PHE A 150 35.11 -12.39 63.15
C PHE A 150 33.81 -13.14 63.51
N SER A 151 33.53 -13.30 64.80
CA SER A 151 32.28 -13.91 65.27
C SER A 151 31.06 -13.03 65.00
N LYS A 152 31.23 -11.70 65.05
CA LYS A 152 30.19 -10.73 64.65
C LYS A 152 29.80 -10.92 63.18
N ILE A 153 30.76 -10.99 62.27
CA ILE A 153 30.49 -11.18 60.83
C ILE A 153 29.71 -12.48 60.58
N LEU A 154 30.16 -13.60 61.15
CA LEU A 154 29.50 -14.91 60.95
C LEU A 154 28.06 -14.92 61.49
N ASN A 155 27.83 -14.37 62.68
CA ASN A 155 26.49 -14.35 63.29
C ASN A 155 25.59 -13.26 62.69
N GLN A 156 26.14 -12.23 62.06
CA GLN A 156 25.36 -11.25 61.31
C GLN A 156 24.75 -11.86 60.03
N VAL A 157 25.43 -12.82 59.39
CA VAL A 157 24.85 -13.61 58.29
C VAL A 157 23.69 -14.51 58.80
N LYS A 158 23.84 -15.12 59.97
CA LYS A 158 22.75 -15.89 60.60
C LYS A 158 21.56 -15.01 60.93
N LEU A 159 21.80 -13.84 61.56
CA LEU A 159 20.76 -12.86 61.87
C LEU A 159 20.03 -12.37 60.61
N SER A 160 20.74 -12.19 59.50
CA SER A 160 20.13 -11.86 58.20
C SER A 160 19.23 -12.99 57.70
N THR A 161 19.60 -14.25 57.95
CA THR A 161 18.81 -15.42 57.55
C THR A 161 17.55 -15.55 58.42
N THR A 162 17.68 -15.33 59.74
CA THR A 162 16.55 -15.29 60.67
C THR A 162 15.59 -14.14 60.33
N SER A 163 16.13 -12.96 60.01
CA SER A 163 15.35 -11.80 59.52
C SER A 163 14.62 -12.10 58.21
N ALA A 164 15.27 -12.76 57.25
CA ALA A 164 14.62 -13.15 55.99
C ALA A 164 13.48 -14.16 56.23
N ASN A 165 13.64 -15.08 57.19
CA ASN A 165 12.57 -15.99 57.60
C ASN A 165 11.40 -15.22 58.24
N LEU A 166 11.67 -14.25 59.11
CA LEU A 166 10.63 -13.37 59.68
C LEU A 166 9.79 -12.71 58.57
N THR A 167 10.46 -12.04 57.62
CA THR A 167 9.77 -11.43 56.46
C THR A 167 8.97 -12.45 55.66
N GLY A 168 9.45 -13.68 55.53
CA GLY A 168 8.73 -14.79 54.89
C GLY A 168 7.43 -15.17 55.65
N GLN A 169 7.49 -15.25 56.97
CA GLN A 169 6.31 -15.54 57.81
C GLN A 169 5.32 -14.37 57.87
N GLU A 170 5.80 -13.14 57.91
CA GLU A 170 4.97 -11.93 57.82
C GLU A 170 4.21 -11.88 56.49
N ARG A 171 4.85 -12.22 55.37
CA ARG A 171 4.18 -12.30 54.07
C ARG A 171 3.09 -13.38 54.04
N LYS A 172 3.33 -14.54 54.66
CA LYS A 172 2.29 -15.59 54.80
C LYS A 172 1.10 -15.08 55.61
N LEU A 173 1.36 -14.37 56.70
CA LEU A 173 0.30 -13.77 57.52
C LEU A 173 -0.48 -12.71 56.73
N GLN A 174 0.20 -11.85 55.95
CA GLN A 174 -0.48 -10.88 55.09
C GLN A 174 -1.33 -11.55 54.01
N LYS A 175 -0.88 -12.69 53.47
CA LYS A 175 -1.68 -13.48 52.52
C LYS A 175 -2.92 -14.06 53.20
N LEU A 176 -2.76 -14.63 54.40
CA LEU A 176 -3.88 -15.14 55.20
C LEU A 176 -4.93 -14.05 55.46
N TYR A 177 -4.51 -12.81 55.73
CA TYR A 177 -5.43 -11.68 55.85
C TYR A 177 -6.26 -11.44 54.60
N VAL A 178 -5.64 -11.44 53.41
CA VAL A 178 -6.36 -11.28 52.14
C VAL A 178 -7.33 -12.44 51.91
N ASP A 179 -6.88 -13.67 52.14
CA ASP A 179 -7.70 -14.88 51.96
C ASP A 179 -8.92 -14.86 52.91
N VAL A 180 -8.73 -14.46 54.17
CA VAL A 180 -9.81 -14.29 55.15
C VAL A 180 -10.74 -13.15 54.79
N GLY A 181 -10.23 -12.00 54.35
CA GLY A 181 -11.06 -10.90 53.87
C GLY A 181 -11.96 -11.34 52.72
N HIS A 182 -11.44 -12.17 51.81
CA HIS A 182 -12.21 -12.76 50.72
C HIS A 182 -13.35 -13.65 51.21
N LEU A 183 -13.06 -14.55 52.16
CA LEU A 183 -14.08 -15.40 52.78
C LEU A 183 -15.15 -14.55 53.48
N GLY A 184 -14.74 -13.49 54.17
CA GLY A 184 -15.64 -12.55 54.84
C GLY A 184 -16.60 -11.86 53.89
N VAL A 185 -16.13 -11.37 52.74
CA VAL A 185 -17.00 -10.72 51.73
C VAL A 185 -18.03 -11.69 51.14
N GLN A 186 -17.69 -12.99 51.09
CA GLN A 186 -18.61 -14.04 50.60
C GLN A 186 -19.49 -14.64 51.71
N ALA A 187 -19.25 -14.30 52.97
CA ALA A 187 -19.91 -14.91 54.09
C ALA A 187 -21.35 -14.39 54.22
N SER A 188 -22.32 -15.31 54.17
CA SER A 188 -23.73 -14.98 54.35
C SER A 188 -24.07 -14.30 55.68
N VAL A 189 -23.19 -14.39 56.69
CA VAL A 189 -23.40 -13.83 58.03
C VAL A 189 -23.60 -12.31 58.01
N PHE A 190 -22.92 -11.59 57.12
CA PHE A 190 -23.03 -10.13 56.99
C PHE A 190 -24.34 -9.66 56.34
N THR A 191 -25.16 -10.59 55.85
CA THR A 191 -26.47 -10.31 55.24
C THR A 191 -27.66 -10.70 56.15
N ARG A 192 -27.38 -11.29 57.32
CA ARG A 192 -28.40 -11.71 58.29
C ARG A 192 -28.79 -10.56 59.22
N GLU A 193 -29.94 -10.67 59.89
CA GLU A 193 -30.35 -9.67 60.89
C GLU A 193 -29.34 -9.51 62.04
N GLU A 194 -28.64 -10.61 62.38
CA GLU A 194 -27.58 -10.69 63.40
C GLU A 194 -26.39 -9.77 63.11
N ALA A 195 -26.20 -9.35 61.86
CA ALA A 195 -25.12 -8.43 61.48
C ALA A 195 -25.27 -7.04 62.11
N LYS A 196 -26.47 -6.66 62.58
CA LYS A 196 -26.71 -5.37 63.26
C LYS A 196 -25.96 -5.23 64.58
N ASP A 197 -25.58 -6.35 65.18
CA ASP A 197 -24.87 -6.39 66.46
C ASP A 197 -23.33 -6.48 66.27
N PHE A 198 -22.84 -6.48 65.03
CA PHE A 198 -21.40 -6.50 64.74
C PHE A 198 -20.76 -5.14 64.95
N ASP A 199 -19.45 -5.15 65.19
CA ASP A 199 -18.66 -3.92 65.27
C ASP A 199 -18.82 -3.10 63.98
N GLN A 200 -19.10 -1.82 64.13
CA GLN A 200 -19.29 -0.90 63.01
C GLN A 200 -18.06 -0.85 62.11
N GLU A 201 -16.84 -0.99 62.66
CA GLU A 201 -15.61 -0.99 61.87
C GLU A 201 -15.54 -2.21 60.93
N ILE A 202 -16.01 -3.37 61.39
CA ILE A 202 -16.10 -4.60 60.59
C ILE A 202 -17.16 -4.44 59.50
N LEU A 203 -18.32 -3.87 59.82
CA LEU A 203 -19.40 -3.63 58.86
C LEU A 203 -19.00 -2.63 57.77
N ASP A 204 -18.30 -1.55 58.15
CA ASP A 204 -17.81 -0.54 57.22
C ASP A 204 -16.72 -1.12 56.30
N ALA A 205 -15.80 -1.92 56.85
CA ALA A 205 -14.77 -2.61 56.07
C ALA A 205 -15.37 -3.62 55.09
N HIS A 206 -16.34 -4.43 55.53
CA HIS A 206 -17.09 -5.35 54.67
C HIS A 206 -17.78 -4.60 53.52
N THR A 207 -18.50 -3.51 53.84
CA THR A 207 -19.23 -2.71 52.85
C THR A 207 -18.28 -2.12 51.79
N LYS A 208 -17.14 -1.55 52.21
CA LYS A 208 -16.13 -1.01 51.29
C LYS A 208 -15.53 -2.10 50.39
N ALA A 209 -15.21 -3.27 50.95
CA ALA A 209 -14.66 -4.38 50.19
C ALA A 209 -15.69 -4.96 49.19
N LEU A 210 -16.96 -5.04 49.57
CA LEU A 210 -18.06 -5.47 48.69
C LEU A 210 -18.29 -4.48 47.54
N GLN A 211 -18.44 -3.18 47.83
CA GLN A 211 -18.60 -2.15 46.80
C GLN A 211 -17.45 -2.16 45.80
N ARG A 212 -16.22 -2.38 46.28
CA ARG A 212 -15.05 -2.47 45.41
C ARG A 212 -15.07 -3.72 44.52
N GLN A 213 -15.53 -4.85 45.06
CA GLN A 213 -15.73 -6.08 44.28
C GLN A 213 -16.76 -5.88 43.17
N GLU A 214 -17.87 -5.21 43.48
CA GLU A 214 -18.92 -4.89 42.51
C GLU A 214 -18.37 -4.00 41.38
N SER A 215 -17.69 -2.91 41.71
CA SER A 215 -17.05 -2.03 40.72
C SER A 215 -16.04 -2.79 39.84
N LEU A 216 -15.25 -3.69 40.44
CA LEU A 216 -14.27 -4.50 39.72
C LEU A 216 -14.96 -5.52 38.78
N ASN A 217 -16.07 -6.11 39.20
CA ASN A 217 -16.87 -7.01 38.36
C ASN A 217 -17.53 -6.26 37.20
N GLU A 218 -18.09 -5.08 37.45
CA GLU A 218 -18.65 -4.21 36.40
C GLU A 218 -17.60 -3.89 35.33
N LYS A 219 -16.39 -3.48 35.75
CA LYS A 219 -15.29 -3.18 34.82
C LYS A 219 -14.83 -4.41 34.04
N LYS A 220 -14.77 -5.59 34.66
CA LYS A 220 -14.47 -6.86 33.96
C LYS A 220 -15.51 -7.21 32.91
N VAL A 221 -16.80 -6.98 33.19
CA VAL A 221 -17.88 -7.18 32.21
C VAL A 221 -17.72 -6.20 31.03
N LEU A 222 -17.42 -4.93 31.31
CA LEU A 222 -17.15 -3.95 30.26
C LEU A 222 -15.95 -4.35 29.39
N LEU A 223 -14.86 -4.84 29.99
CA LEU A 223 -13.68 -5.33 29.25
C LEU A 223 -14.04 -6.53 28.34
N ALA A 224 -14.82 -7.49 28.85
CA ALA A 224 -15.27 -8.63 28.06
C ALA A 224 -16.16 -8.20 26.88
N ASN A 225 -17.05 -7.22 27.10
CA ASN A 225 -17.88 -6.65 26.04
C ASN A 225 -17.03 -5.93 24.98
N ALA A 226 -16.02 -5.18 25.40
CA ALA A 226 -15.07 -4.50 24.53
C ALA A 226 -14.27 -5.47 23.65
N GLN A 227 -13.79 -6.58 24.24
CA GLN A 227 -13.09 -7.64 23.52
C GLN A 227 -13.99 -8.35 22.49
N ASN A 228 -15.25 -8.58 22.85
CA ASN A 228 -16.22 -9.15 21.91
C ASN A 228 -16.52 -8.18 20.76
N ALA A 229 -16.66 -6.88 21.04
CA ALA A 229 -16.85 -5.85 20.03
C ALA A 229 -15.65 -5.75 19.06
N GLU A 230 -14.42 -5.79 19.58
CA GLU A 230 -13.20 -5.83 18.78
C GLU A 230 -13.21 -7.03 17.81
N GLN A 231 -13.55 -8.23 18.31
CA GLN A 231 -13.61 -9.43 17.47
C GLN A 231 -14.66 -9.31 16.36
N LEU A 232 -15.82 -8.75 16.66
CA LEU A 232 -16.87 -8.52 15.65
C LEU A 232 -16.43 -7.49 14.60
N ILE A 233 -15.78 -6.40 15.03
CA ILE A 233 -15.23 -5.40 14.10
C ILE A 233 -14.14 -6.03 13.22
N ALA A 234 -13.25 -6.83 13.80
CA ALA A 234 -12.21 -7.54 13.05
C ALA A 234 -12.81 -8.48 11.99
N GLN A 235 -13.88 -9.21 12.32
CA GLN A 235 -14.60 -10.05 11.36
C GLN A 235 -15.21 -9.24 10.21
N ASN A 236 -15.81 -8.08 10.51
CA ASN A 236 -16.35 -7.19 9.48
C ASN A 236 -15.25 -6.63 8.57
N ILE A 237 -14.12 -6.20 9.14
CA ILE A 237 -12.94 -5.77 8.35
C ILE A 237 -12.44 -6.90 7.45
N ASP A 238 -12.41 -8.14 7.95
CA ASP A 238 -11.97 -9.29 7.18
C ASP A 238 -12.89 -9.63 6.00
N ALA A 239 -14.19 -9.34 6.11
CA ALA A 239 -15.17 -9.51 5.04
C ALA A 239 -15.01 -8.50 3.89
N ILE A 240 -14.40 -7.33 4.13
CA ILE A 240 -14.23 -6.28 3.13
C ILE A 240 -12.92 -6.46 2.35
N GLY A 241 -13.01 -6.65 1.04
CA GLY A 241 -11.85 -6.68 0.15
C GLY A 241 -10.87 -7.84 0.40
N PRO A 242 -9.64 -7.76 -0.11
CA PRO A 242 -8.67 -8.86 -0.02
C PRO A 242 -8.12 -9.07 1.40
N LYS A 243 -7.59 -10.26 1.68
CA LYS A 243 -6.92 -10.54 2.96
C LYS A 243 -5.70 -9.64 3.15
N GLY A 244 -5.53 -9.09 4.34
CA GLY A 244 -4.37 -8.26 4.68
C GLY A 244 -4.68 -7.22 5.73
N SER A 245 -3.69 -6.35 5.99
CA SER A 245 -3.87 -5.19 6.86
C SER A 245 -4.87 -4.20 6.27
N PHE A 246 -5.46 -3.37 7.13
CA PHE A 246 -6.34 -2.27 6.74
C PHE A 246 -5.79 -1.46 5.55
N ASN A 247 -4.55 -0.94 5.67
CA ASN A 247 -3.94 -0.14 4.60
C ASN A 247 -3.87 -0.89 3.26
N LYS A 248 -3.64 -2.21 3.28
CA LYS A 248 -3.61 -3.01 2.05
C LYS A 248 -4.99 -3.16 1.42
N LYS A 249 -6.03 -3.30 2.24
CA LYS A 249 -7.43 -3.35 1.79
C LYS A 249 -7.85 -2.01 1.16
N THR A 250 -7.59 -0.89 1.84
CA THR A 250 -7.87 0.46 1.31
C THR A 250 -7.20 0.71 -0.03
N ILE A 251 -5.88 0.47 -0.14
CA ILE A 251 -5.14 0.64 -1.39
C ILE A 251 -5.70 -0.26 -2.50
N ALA A 252 -6.14 -1.48 -2.18
CA ALA A 252 -6.70 -2.38 -3.16
C ALA A 252 -8.06 -1.90 -3.69
N LEU A 253 -8.95 -1.42 -2.82
CA LEU A 253 -10.25 -0.86 -3.19
C LEU A 253 -10.09 0.43 -4.00
N GLU A 254 -9.25 1.36 -3.55
CA GLU A 254 -8.95 2.61 -4.27
C GLU A 254 -8.37 2.33 -5.66
N LYS A 255 -7.48 1.34 -5.77
CA LYS A 255 -6.94 0.93 -7.07
C LYS A 255 -8.02 0.36 -7.98
N GLN A 256 -8.90 -0.50 -7.47
CA GLN A 256 -10.01 -1.05 -8.24
C GLN A 256 -10.96 0.06 -8.71
N ALA A 257 -11.28 1.03 -7.85
CA ALA A 257 -12.11 2.18 -8.21
C ALA A 257 -11.45 3.05 -9.29
N LEU A 258 -10.12 3.23 -9.22
CA LEU A 258 -9.36 3.94 -10.25
C LEU A 258 -9.34 3.18 -11.59
N ASP A 259 -9.14 1.86 -11.55
CA ASP A 259 -9.16 1.01 -12.75
C ASP A 259 -10.56 1.08 -13.42
N ILE A 260 -11.65 1.02 -12.64
CA ILE A 260 -13.02 1.21 -13.13
C ILE A 260 -13.24 2.63 -13.68
N GLN A 261 -12.72 3.67 -13.01
CA GLN A 261 -12.80 5.04 -13.52
C GLN A 261 -12.11 5.19 -14.88
N ILE A 262 -10.96 4.53 -15.07
CA ILE A 262 -10.25 4.48 -16.35
C ILE A 262 -11.12 3.76 -17.39
N ASP A 263 -11.78 2.66 -17.04
CA ASP A 263 -12.66 1.93 -17.95
C ASP A 263 -13.88 2.76 -18.37
N ILE A 264 -14.49 3.50 -17.44
CA ILE A 264 -15.56 4.46 -17.73
C ILE A 264 -15.06 5.54 -18.72
N GLU A 265 -13.89 6.12 -18.46
CA GLU A 265 -13.28 7.10 -19.37
C GLU A 265 -12.98 6.52 -20.76
N ASN A 266 -12.58 5.25 -20.83
CA ASN A 266 -12.36 4.56 -22.09
C ASN A 266 -13.68 4.35 -22.85
N GLN A 267 -14.78 4.02 -22.16
CA GLN A 267 -16.10 3.94 -22.80
C GLN A 267 -16.53 5.32 -23.34
N TYR A 268 -16.33 6.39 -22.57
CA TYR A 268 -16.57 7.75 -23.07
C TYR A 268 -15.70 8.08 -24.28
N ALA A 269 -14.42 7.69 -24.28
CA ALA A 269 -13.54 7.90 -25.44
C ALA A 269 -14.10 7.21 -26.69
N ILE A 270 -14.52 5.94 -26.59
CA ILE A 270 -15.06 5.17 -27.71
C ILE A 270 -16.32 5.85 -28.29
N ILE A 271 -17.25 6.25 -27.43
CA ILE A 271 -18.48 6.96 -27.85
C ILE A 271 -18.12 8.27 -28.54
N GLY A 272 -17.24 9.06 -27.92
CA GLY A 272 -16.88 10.37 -28.45
C GLY A 272 -16.09 10.30 -29.75
N GLU A 273 -15.16 9.35 -29.89
CA GLU A 273 -14.43 9.11 -31.14
C GLU A 273 -15.39 8.77 -32.28
N ALA A 274 -16.32 7.84 -32.04
CA ALA A 274 -17.32 7.46 -33.03
C ALA A 274 -18.19 8.66 -33.45
N PHE A 275 -18.63 9.49 -32.51
CA PHE A 275 -19.44 10.67 -32.79
C PHE A 275 -18.65 11.75 -33.55
N ILE A 276 -17.42 12.04 -33.12
CA ILE A 276 -16.51 12.97 -33.79
C ILE A 276 -16.28 12.53 -35.24
N ASP A 277 -15.99 11.25 -35.46
CA ASP A 277 -15.73 10.70 -36.79
C ASP A 277 -16.99 10.76 -37.67
N GLU A 278 -18.19 10.53 -37.13
CA GLU A 278 -19.46 10.70 -37.85
C GLU A 278 -19.67 12.16 -38.30
N LYS A 279 -19.43 13.13 -37.41
CA LYS A 279 -19.72 14.55 -37.69
C LYS A 279 -18.66 15.25 -38.55
N ILE A 280 -17.40 14.82 -38.47
CA ILE A 280 -16.28 15.46 -39.17
C ILE A 280 -15.96 14.72 -40.49
N GLY A 281 -16.11 13.40 -40.52
CA GLY A 281 -15.79 12.55 -41.65
C GLY A 281 -14.29 12.41 -41.97
N ASN A 282 -13.97 11.54 -42.93
CA ASN A 282 -12.60 11.19 -43.32
C ASN A 282 -11.83 12.31 -44.04
N GLU A 283 -12.47 13.41 -44.42
CA GLU A 283 -11.82 14.57 -45.02
C GLU A 283 -12.48 15.86 -44.53
N VAL A 284 -11.75 16.66 -43.74
CA VAL A 284 -12.17 18.01 -43.29
C VAL A 284 -12.07 18.94 -44.50
N LYS A 285 -12.97 18.76 -45.48
CA LYS A 285 -13.03 19.54 -46.72
C LYS A 285 -13.95 20.75 -46.61
N LYS A 286 -14.86 20.77 -45.63
CA LYS A 286 -15.84 21.84 -45.41
C LYS A 286 -15.89 22.22 -43.93
N ALA A 287 -16.34 23.44 -43.64
CA ALA A 287 -16.60 23.88 -42.27
C ALA A 287 -17.69 22.98 -41.64
N VAL A 288 -17.45 22.52 -40.42
CA VAL A 288 -18.44 21.77 -39.63
C VAL A 288 -19.66 22.67 -39.41
N LYS A 289 -20.85 22.14 -39.69
CA LYS A 289 -22.12 22.83 -39.44
C LYS A 289 -22.75 22.29 -38.17
N LYS A 290 -23.36 23.19 -37.39
CA LYS A 290 -24.20 22.80 -36.26
C LYS A 290 -25.43 22.08 -36.78
N THR A 291 -25.77 20.96 -36.17
CA THR A 291 -26.96 20.17 -36.44
C THR A 291 -27.88 20.21 -35.23
N ASP A 292 -29.16 19.89 -35.41
CA ASP A 292 -30.19 20.03 -34.38
C ASP A 292 -29.97 19.12 -33.17
N ASP A 293 -29.19 18.06 -33.33
CA ASP A 293 -28.76 17.11 -32.29
C ASP A 293 -27.52 17.59 -31.50
N MET A 294 -26.98 18.78 -31.78
CA MET A 294 -25.84 19.35 -31.05
C MET A 294 -26.24 20.61 -30.28
N ASP A 295 -26.00 20.64 -28.97
CA ASP A 295 -25.98 21.89 -28.23
C ASP A 295 -24.72 22.72 -28.52
N ASP A 296 -24.64 23.94 -27.97
CA ASP A 296 -23.49 24.83 -28.20
C ASP A 296 -22.17 24.27 -27.63
N GLY A 297 -22.23 23.50 -26.53
CA GLY A 297 -21.06 22.90 -25.89
C GLY A 297 -20.49 21.75 -26.73
N LEU A 298 -21.36 20.84 -27.15
CA LEU A 298 -21.02 19.72 -28.04
C LEU A 298 -20.51 20.24 -29.38
N PHE A 299 -21.17 21.24 -29.96
CA PHE A 299 -20.73 21.83 -31.22
C PHE A 299 -19.34 22.48 -31.12
N ALA A 300 -19.01 23.13 -30.00
CA ALA A 300 -17.68 23.70 -29.77
C ALA A 300 -16.60 22.61 -29.74
N LEU A 301 -16.85 21.49 -29.05
CA LEU A 301 -15.92 20.35 -28.98
C LEU A 301 -15.68 19.72 -30.36
N ILE A 302 -16.74 19.57 -31.16
CA ILE A 302 -16.60 19.03 -32.53
C ILE A 302 -15.80 19.97 -33.43
N LYS A 303 -15.99 21.28 -33.29
CA LYS A 303 -15.20 22.28 -34.04
C LYS A 303 -13.73 22.23 -33.66
N GLU A 304 -13.42 22.11 -32.37
CA GLU A 304 -12.05 21.96 -31.86
C GLU A 304 -11.41 20.67 -32.38
N ALA A 305 -12.12 19.54 -32.30
CA ALA A 305 -11.67 18.26 -32.85
C ALA A 305 -11.42 18.34 -34.36
N ALA A 306 -12.22 19.11 -35.11
CA ALA A 306 -12.04 19.30 -36.55
C ALA A 306 -10.78 20.10 -36.89
N GLU A 307 -10.46 21.15 -36.13
CA GLU A 307 -9.22 21.92 -36.33
C GLU A 307 -7.98 21.11 -35.95
N ILE A 308 -8.05 20.33 -34.86
CA ILE A 308 -6.98 19.39 -34.50
C ILE A 308 -6.78 18.34 -35.60
N GLN A 309 -7.85 17.70 -36.08
CA GLN A 309 -7.79 16.70 -37.15
C GLN A 309 -7.21 17.26 -38.45
N LYS A 310 -7.54 18.51 -38.78
CA LYS A 310 -6.98 19.23 -39.94
C LYS A 310 -5.50 19.51 -39.76
N THR A 311 -5.08 19.91 -38.55
CA THR A 311 -3.67 20.17 -38.22
C THR A 311 -2.85 18.89 -38.28
N ILE A 312 -3.34 17.80 -37.70
CA ILE A 312 -2.72 16.46 -37.80
C ILE A 312 -2.50 16.08 -39.27
N ARG A 313 -3.52 16.18 -40.11
CA ARG A 313 -3.37 15.85 -41.55
C ARG A 313 -2.39 16.76 -42.28
N ASN A 314 -2.30 18.04 -41.90
CA ASN A 314 -1.31 18.94 -42.46
C ASN A 314 0.11 18.54 -42.02
N ASN A 315 0.28 18.13 -40.76
CA ASN A 315 1.56 17.63 -40.25
C ASN A 315 1.96 16.32 -40.95
N GLU A 316 1.04 15.38 -41.15
CA GLU A 316 1.27 14.15 -41.93
C GLU A 316 1.74 14.46 -43.36
N LYS A 317 1.11 15.44 -44.03
CA LYS A 317 1.53 15.91 -45.36
C LYS A 317 2.90 16.57 -45.33
N LYS A 318 3.21 17.39 -44.32
CA LYS A 318 4.54 18.00 -44.15
C LYS A 318 5.62 16.91 -43.96
N ILE A 319 5.35 15.90 -43.13
CA ILE A 319 6.26 14.77 -42.92
C ILE A 319 6.49 14.01 -44.23
N ALA A 320 5.41 13.65 -44.94
CA ALA A 320 5.49 12.97 -46.24
C ALA A 320 6.27 13.80 -47.28
N TYR A 321 6.09 15.13 -47.28
CA TYR A 321 6.84 16.04 -48.14
C TYR A 321 8.34 16.02 -47.81
N ILE A 322 8.71 16.12 -46.52
CA ILE A 322 10.12 16.05 -46.07
C ILE A 322 10.75 14.71 -46.48
N ASP A 323 10.02 13.61 -46.34
CA ASP A 323 10.50 12.28 -46.71
C ASP A 323 10.72 12.16 -48.23
N LEU A 324 9.80 12.69 -49.04
CA LEU A 324 9.96 12.76 -50.50
C LEU A 324 11.13 13.66 -50.92
N GLU A 325 11.33 14.81 -50.28
CA GLU A 325 12.50 15.68 -50.55
C GLU A 325 13.82 14.95 -50.26
N ALA A 326 13.88 14.20 -49.16
CA ALA A 326 15.06 13.41 -48.80
C ALA A 326 15.33 12.28 -49.82
N GLU A 327 14.28 11.61 -50.31
CA GLU A 327 14.39 10.58 -51.33
C GLU A 327 14.88 11.17 -52.67
N ILE A 328 14.30 12.29 -53.12
CA ILE A 328 14.73 12.98 -54.34
C ILE A 328 16.20 13.38 -54.24
N ALA A 329 16.61 14.01 -53.14
CA ALA A 329 18.00 14.41 -52.93
C ALA A 329 18.96 13.20 -52.98
N THR A 330 18.54 12.05 -52.47
CA THR A 330 19.31 10.80 -52.53
C THR A 330 19.43 10.28 -53.96
N LYS A 331 18.32 10.26 -54.72
CA LYS A 331 18.31 9.84 -56.12
C LYS A 331 19.12 10.78 -57.02
N GLU A 332 19.10 12.08 -56.76
CA GLU A 332 19.92 13.05 -57.48
C GLU A 332 21.43 12.83 -57.26
N ARG A 333 21.85 12.54 -56.01
CA ARG A 333 23.24 12.17 -55.71
C ARG A 333 23.65 10.90 -56.45
N GLN A 334 22.80 9.87 -56.45
CA GLN A 334 23.04 8.63 -57.18
C GLN A 334 23.16 8.87 -58.69
N LYS A 335 22.25 9.66 -59.26
CA LYS A 335 22.28 10.05 -60.68
C LYS A 335 23.60 10.76 -61.03
N LYS A 336 24.02 11.73 -60.21
CA LYS A 336 25.27 12.47 -60.43
C LYS A 336 26.49 11.53 -60.39
N HIS A 337 26.53 10.59 -59.45
CA HIS A 337 27.58 9.58 -59.38
C HIS A 337 27.58 8.67 -60.61
N MET A 338 26.42 8.18 -61.05
CA MET A 338 26.31 7.36 -62.27
C MET A 338 26.76 8.12 -63.52
N GLN A 339 26.42 9.41 -63.64
CA GLN A 339 26.87 10.25 -64.75
C GLN A 339 28.40 10.40 -64.77
N GLN A 340 29.04 10.58 -63.61
CA GLN A 340 30.50 10.61 -63.52
C GLN A 340 31.13 9.29 -63.96
N ASN A 341 30.55 8.15 -63.56
CA ASN A 341 31.03 6.83 -64.00
C ASN A 341 30.88 6.64 -65.51
N ILE A 342 29.79 7.11 -66.12
CA ILE A 342 29.60 7.04 -67.59
C ILE A 342 30.69 7.85 -68.30
N ILE A 343 31.00 9.06 -67.83
CA ILE A 343 32.06 9.90 -68.40
C ILE A 343 33.40 9.16 -68.35
N GLN A 344 33.78 8.62 -67.18
CA GLN A 344 35.03 7.87 -67.01
C GLN A 344 35.10 6.61 -67.88
N ASN A 345 33.98 5.89 -68.03
CA ASN A 345 33.89 4.73 -68.89
C ASN A 345 34.06 5.11 -70.37
N ASN A 346 33.44 6.21 -70.82
CA ASN A 346 33.61 6.70 -72.19
C ASN A 346 35.05 7.09 -72.50
N GLU A 347 35.73 7.79 -71.59
CA GLU A 347 37.17 8.10 -71.71
C GLU A 347 38.04 6.84 -71.79
N SER A 348 37.64 5.78 -71.09
CA SER A 348 38.34 4.48 -71.14
C SER A 348 38.09 3.75 -72.45
N ILE A 349 36.86 3.81 -72.98
CA ILE A 349 36.50 3.24 -74.28
C ILE A 349 37.26 3.94 -75.42
N GLU A 350 37.35 5.27 -75.41
CA GLU A 350 38.10 6.00 -76.45
C GLU A 350 39.59 5.64 -76.42
N ARG A 351 40.19 5.55 -75.22
CA ARG A 351 41.59 5.06 -75.09
C ARG A 351 41.76 3.65 -75.64
N LEU A 352 40.81 2.74 -75.41
CA LEU A 352 40.86 1.39 -75.95
C LEU A 352 40.69 1.37 -77.48
N LYS A 353 39.87 2.26 -78.06
CA LYS A 353 39.74 2.41 -79.52
C LYS A 353 41.06 2.87 -80.15
N GLU A 354 41.70 3.89 -79.59
CA GLU A 354 43.01 4.37 -80.06
C GLU A 354 44.07 3.25 -79.99
N GLN A 355 44.09 2.48 -78.90
CA GLN A 355 44.98 1.32 -78.77
C GLN A 355 44.70 0.26 -79.84
N ASN A 356 43.42 -0.05 -80.11
CA ASN A 356 43.03 -1.01 -81.13
C ASN A 356 43.41 -0.54 -82.55
N GLU A 357 43.24 0.74 -82.86
CA GLU A 357 43.65 1.30 -84.15
C GLU A 357 45.18 1.24 -84.31
N GLY A 358 45.93 1.58 -83.24
CA GLY A 358 47.38 1.43 -83.21
C GLY A 358 47.85 -0.01 -83.42
N LEU A 359 47.16 -0.99 -82.84
CA LEU A 359 47.43 -2.42 -83.07
C LEU A 359 47.06 -2.83 -84.50
N SER A 360 45.94 -2.37 -85.04
CA SER A 360 45.52 -2.64 -86.41
C SER A 360 46.57 -2.15 -87.42
N ASN A 361 47.08 -0.93 -87.23
CA ASN A 361 48.14 -0.38 -88.09
C ASN A 361 49.43 -1.20 -88.02
N LYS A 362 49.80 -1.70 -86.84
CA LYS A 362 50.96 -2.60 -86.67
C LYS A 362 50.76 -3.94 -87.38
N ILE A 363 49.55 -4.50 -87.33
CA ILE A 363 49.21 -5.74 -88.05
C ILE A 363 49.32 -5.53 -89.56
N THR A 364 48.76 -4.43 -90.09
CA THR A 364 48.87 -4.10 -91.52
C THR A 364 50.33 -3.92 -91.93
N ALA A 365 51.12 -3.15 -91.18
CA ALA A 365 52.54 -2.96 -91.48
C ALA A 365 53.33 -4.28 -91.44
N ALA A 366 53.04 -5.17 -90.49
CA ALA A 366 53.65 -6.49 -90.44
C ALA A 366 53.23 -7.38 -91.63
N ALA A 367 51.97 -7.29 -92.08
CA ALA A 367 51.50 -8.00 -93.27
C ALA A 367 52.20 -7.51 -94.55
N ASP A 368 52.33 -6.19 -94.72
CA ASP A 368 53.05 -5.59 -95.86
C ASP A 368 54.53 -6.01 -95.88
N GLU A 369 55.18 -6.06 -94.71
CA GLU A 369 56.57 -6.52 -94.61
C GLU A 369 56.70 -8.02 -94.90
N ILE A 370 55.73 -8.85 -94.46
CA ILE A 370 55.67 -10.28 -94.84
C ILE A 370 55.55 -10.41 -96.36
N ASP A 371 54.66 -9.66 -97.01
CA ASP A 371 54.48 -9.69 -98.46
C ASP A 371 55.73 -9.25 -99.22
N ARG A 372 56.46 -8.26 -98.69
CA ARG A 372 57.76 -7.84 -99.22
C ARG A 372 58.80 -8.95 -99.08
N LEU A 373 58.95 -9.52 -97.88
CA LEU A 373 59.90 -10.61 -97.62
C LEU A 373 59.60 -11.85 -98.46
N LEU A 374 58.32 -12.15 -98.73
CA LEU A 374 57.91 -13.22 -99.63
C LEU A 374 58.34 -12.95 -101.08
N ARG A 375 58.23 -11.70 -101.56
CA ARG A 375 58.73 -11.29 -102.88
C ARG A 375 60.26 -11.37 -102.96
N ASP A 376 60.96 -10.86 -101.96
CA ASP A 376 62.42 -10.90 -101.89
C ASP A 376 62.91 -12.36 -101.86
N LYS A 377 62.24 -13.24 -101.08
CA LYS A 377 62.48 -14.69 -101.08
C LYS A 377 62.25 -15.32 -102.46
N ALA A 378 61.18 -14.95 -103.16
CA ALA A 378 60.88 -15.47 -104.49
C ALA A 378 61.90 -15.01 -105.55
N ASN A 379 62.43 -13.79 -105.43
CA ASN A 379 63.47 -13.27 -106.32
C ASN A 379 64.82 -13.96 -106.06
N LEU A 380 65.24 -14.07 -104.79
CA LEU A 380 66.46 -14.81 -104.43
C LEU A 380 66.39 -16.27 -104.91
N ALA A 381 65.22 -16.91 -104.81
CA ALA A 381 65.00 -18.26 -105.33
C ALA A 381 65.21 -18.37 -106.85
N LYS A 382 64.96 -17.30 -107.61
CA LYS A 382 65.26 -17.25 -109.05
C LYS A 382 66.74 -17.00 -109.35
N GLU A 383 67.46 -16.27 -108.51
CA GLU A 383 68.88 -15.98 -108.71
C GLU A 383 69.80 -17.17 -108.39
N ILE A 384 69.35 -18.09 -107.53
CA ILE A 384 70.06 -19.33 -107.18
C ILE A 384 69.63 -20.55 -108.00
N SER A 385 68.70 -20.38 -108.94
CA SER A 385 68.26 -21.40 -109.91
C SER A 385 68.84 -21.12 -111.28
#